data_AF-A0A0Q6F4R7-F1
#
_entry.id   AF-A0A0Q6F4R7-F1
#
_cell.length_a   1.000
_cell.length_b   1.000
_cell.length_c   1.000
_cell.angle_alpha   90.00
_cell.angle_beta   90.00
_cell.angle_gamma   90.00
#
_symmetry.space_group_name_H-M   'P 1'
#
loop_
_entity.id
_entity.type
_entity.pdbx_description
1 polymer ?
#
loop_
_entity_poly.entity_id
_entity_poly.type
_entity_poly.pdbx_seq_one_letter_code
_entity_poly.pdbx_strand_id
1 'polypeptide(L)'
;MKKRWADAPSPCVDVCKFRGPDKLCAGCFMTKAEKKSFKRLDGKAEKKAFFVMLVARIEAAGRFGRWSLNYRRRCERKGVPCPLDKIETPAGA
;
A
#
# COMPACT_ATOMS: atom_id res chain seq x y z
N MET A 1 -12.49 15.22 10.28
CA MET A 1 -11.58 15.14 9.10
C MET A 1 -10.50 14.10 9.35
N LYS A 2 -10.51 13.00 8.59
CA LYS A 2 -9.53 11.90 8.67
C LYS A 2 -8.24 12.29 7.94
N LYS A 3 -7.33 12.99 8.62
CA LYS A 3 -6.08 13.53 8.04
C LYS A 3 -4.83 12.77 8.47
N ARG A 4 -4.98 11.71 9.26
CA ARG A 4 -3.87 11.02 9.92
C ARG A 4 -3.54 9.73 9.18
N TRP A 5 -2.27 9.34 9.19
CA TRP A 5 -1.82 8.03 8.68
C TRP A 5 -2.59 6.86 9.29
N ALA A 6 -3.09 7.01 10.52
CA ALA A 6 -3.98 6.05 11.17
C ALA A 6 -5.24 5.75 10.34
N ASP A 7 -5.76 6.71 9.56
CA ASP A 7 -6.92 6.55 8.70
C ASP A 7 -6.58 5.99 7.30
N ALA A 8 -5.30 5.70 7.02
CA ALA A 8 -4.86 5.20 5.73
C ALA A 8 -5.61 3.88 5.37
N PRO A 9 -6.30 3.83 4.23
CA PRO A 9 -7.01 2.64 3.82
C PRO A 9 -6.01 1.55 3.45
N SER A 10 -6.43 0.28 3.58
CA SER A 10 -5.58 -0.86 3.23
C SER A 10 -5.05 -0.76 1.79
N PRO A 11 -3.74 -0.98 1.56
CA PRO A 11 -3.10 -0.98 0.23
C PRO A 11 -3.49 -2.16 -0.68
N CYS A 12 -4.40 -3.02 -0.20
CA CYS A 12 -5.00 -4.09 -0.99
C CYS A 12 -5.83 -3.51 -2.15
N VAL A 13 -5.74 -4.11 -3.34
CA VAL A 13 -6.56 -3.77 -4.51
C VAL A 13 -7.65 -4.83 -4.79
N ASP A 14 -7.99 -5.63 -3.77
CA ASP A 14 -9.01 -6.68 -3.74
C ASP A 14 -8.86 -7.85 -4.76
N VAL A 15 -7.76 -7.90 -5.51
CA VAL A 15 -7.45 -9.01 -6.44
C VAL A 15 -6.58 -10.10 -5.81
N CYS A 16 -6.77 -10.40 -4.53
CA CYS A 16 -5.84 -11.22 -3.74
C CYS A 16 -5.54 -12.58 -4.38
N LYS A 17 -4.33 -12.71 -4.92
CA LYS A 17 -3.85 -13.92 -5.58
C LYS A 17 -2.38 -14.10 -5.23
N PHE A 18 -2.11 -14.98 -4.27
CA PHE A 18 -0.75 -15.27 -3.79
C PHE A 18 -0.14 -16.38 -4.65
N ARG A 19 1.01 -16.11 -5.28
CA ARG A 19 1.68 -17.02 -6.21
C ARG A 19 3.19 -17.04 -5.95
N GLY A 20 3.86 -18.07 -6.46
CA GLY A 20 5.31 -18.20 -6.41
C GLY A 20 5.88 -18.63 -5.04
N PRO A 21 7.21 -18.70 -4.94
CA PRO A 21 7.91 -19.07 -3.72
C PRO A 21 7.73 -18.01 -2.61
N ASP A 22 7.74 -16.73 -2.96
CA ASP A 22 7.70 -15.61 -2.00
C ASP A 22 6.31 -15.33 -1.40
N LYS A 23 5.28 -16.06 -1.86
CA LYS A 23 3.88 -15.93 -1.41
C LYS A 23 3.37 -14.48 -1.44
N LEU A 24 3.84 -13.67 -2.39
CA LEU A 24 3.40 -12.30 -2.60
C LEU A 24 2.09 -12.27 -3.40
N CYS A 25 1.22 -11.32 -3.07
CA CYS A 25 0.02 -11.05 -3.83
C CYS A 25 0.36 -10.41 -5.18
N ALA A 26 -0.12 -10.98 -6.29
CA ALA A 26 0.11 -10.44 -7.64
C ALA A 26 -0.44 -9.01 -7.87
N GLY A 27 -1.37 -8.56 -7.02
CA GLY A 27 -1.97 -7.23 -7.12
C GLY A 27 -1.31 -6.17 -6.24
N CYS A 28 -1.16 -6.47 -4.95
CA CYS A 28 -0.66 -5.50 -3.97
C CYS A 28 0.72 -5.84 -3.41
N PHE A 29 1.36 -6.92 -3.87
CA PHE A 29 2.71 -7.35 -3.45
C PHE A 29 2.89 -7.53 -1.94
N MET A 30 1.80 -7.59 -1.19
CA MET A 30 1.80 -7.96 0.22
C MET A 30 1.78 -9.47 0.35
N THR A 31 2.40 -10.00 1.39
CA THR A 31 2.19 -11.36 1.84
C THR A 31 0.83 -11.50 2.54
N LYS A 32 0.37 -12.75 2.72
CA LYS A 32 -0.85 -13.05 3.49
C LYS A 32 -0.72 -12.58 4.95
N ALA A 33 0.48 -12.69 5.53
CA ALA A 33 0.77 -12.25 6.88
C ALA A 33 0.70 -10.72 7.00
N GLU A 34 1.37 -9.99 6.10
CA GLU A 34 1.32 -8.52 6.04
C GLU A 34 -0.12 -8.00 5.89
N LYS A 35 -0.96 -8.66 5.07
CA LYS A 35 -2.38 -8.31 4.93
C LYS A 35 -3.15 -8.46 6.25
N LYS A 36 -2.86 -9.50 7.03
CA LYS A 36 -3.48 -9.71 8.34
C LYS A 36 -2.97 -8.69 9.36
N SER A 37 -1.67 -8.44 9.38
CA SER A 37 -1.02 -7.50 10.31
C SER A 37 -1.43 -6.05 10.05
N PHE A 38 -1.62 -5.64 8.79
CA PHE A 38 -2.00 -4.26 8.47
C PHE A 38 -3.30 -3.81 9.15
N LYS A 39 -4.25 -4.73 9.38
CA LYS A 39 -5.51 -4.43 10.10
C LYS A 39 -5.30 -4.10 11.58
N ARG A 40 -4.15 -4.48 12.14
CA ARG A 40 -3.77 -4.28 13.55
C ARG A 40 -2.77 -3.14 13.71
N LEU A 41 -2.28 -2.57 12.60
CA LEU A 41 -1.45 -1.39 12.64
C LEU A 41 -2.37 -0.20 12.91
N ASP A 42 -2.17 0.47 14.03
CA ASP A 42 -2.90 1.68 14.40
C ASP A 42 -1.95 2.90 14.45
N GLY A 43 -0.64 2.65 14.50
CA GLY A 43 0.40 3.65 14.56
C GLY A 43 0.65 4.38 13.23
N LYS A 44 0.76 5.72 13.31
CA LYS A 44 1.18 6.57 12.18
C LYS A 44 2.55 6.14 11.62
N ALA A 45 3.52 5.89 12.49
CA ALA A 45 4.88 5.54 12.10
C ALA A 45 4.93 4.16 11.41
N GLU A 46 4.25 3.16 11.98
CA GLU A 46 4.22 1.80 11.44
C GLU A 46 3.55 1.75 10.07
N LYS A 47 2.40 2.43 9.90
CA LYS A 47 1.75 2.53 8.59
C LYS A 47 2.66 3.23 7.58
N LYS A 48 3.29 4.35 7.95
CA LYS A 48 4.22 5.05 7.05
C LYS A 48 5.37 4.12 6.62
N ALA A 49 6.04 3.47 7.57
CA ALA A 49 7.14 2.54 7.28
C ALA A 49 6.68 1.36 6.40
N PHE A 50 5.50 0.80 6.68
CA PHE A 50 4.91 -0.26 5.88
C PHE A 50 4.67 0.18 4.43
N PHE A 51 4.08 1.36 4.23
CA PHE A 51 3.85 1.89 2.89
C PHE A 51 5.16 2.17 2.15
N VAL A 52 6.18 2.74 2.79
CA VAL A 52 7.49 2.99 2.17
C VAL A 52 8.10 1.68 1.66
N MET A 53 8.16 0.66 2.51
CA MET A 53 8.70 -0.65 2.12
C MET A 53 7.86 -1.31 1.02
N LEU A 54 6.53 -1.22 1.11
CA LEU A 54 5.63 -1.77 0.10
C LEU A 54 5.81 -1.08 -1.26
N VAL A 55 5.92 0.24 -1.28
CA VAL A 55 6.15 1.02 -2.52
C VAL A 55 7.44 0.58 -3.17
N ALA A 56 8.56 0.53 -2.42
CA ALA A 56 9.85 0.08 -2.94
C ALA A 56 9.77 -1.33 -3.55
N ARG A 57 9.04 -2.26 -2.89
CA ARG A 57 8.83 -3.62 -3.42
C ARG A 57 8.03 -3.63 -4.73
N ILE A 58 6.98 -2.82 -4.82
CA ILE A 58 6.12 -2.73 -6.01
C ILE A 58 6.86 -2.04 -7.17
N GLU A 59 7.69 -1.05 -6.87
CA GLU A 59 8.58 -0.37 -7.82
C GLU A 59 9.62 -1.32 -8.39
N ALA A 60 10.29 -2.09 -7.53
CA ALA A 60 11.23 -3.13 -7.96
C ALA A 60 10.56 -4.19 -8.86
N ALA A 61 9.25 -4.42 -8.68
CA ALA A 61 8.46 -5.31 -9.53
C ALA A 61 7.88 -4.65 -10.79
N GLY A 62 8.12 -3.35 -11.03
CA GLY A 62 7.62 -2.60 -12.18
C GLY A 62 6.09 -2.45 -12.22
N ARG A 63 5.40 -2.55 -11.08
CA ARG A 63 3.92 -2.50 -11.00
C ARG A 63 3.37 -1.23 -10.33
N PHE A 64 4.23 -0.27 -9.98
CA PHE A 64 3.85 0.90 -9.20
C PHE A 64 2.79 1.77 -9.87
N GLY A 65 2.89 2.04 -11.17
CA GLY A 65 1.91 2.86 -11.89
C GLY A 65 0.48 2.28 -11.82
N ARG A 66 0.31 1.00 -12.11
CA ARG A 66 -1.01 0.35 -12.05
C ARG A 66 -1.54 0.24 -10.63
N TRP A 67 -0.68 -0.11 -9.67
CA TRP A 67 -1.08 -0.24 -8.28
C TRP A 67 -1.47 1.10 -7.65
N SER A 68 -0.68 2.15 -7.87
CA SER A 68 -0.91 3.50 -7.32
C SER A 68 -2.22 4.09 -7.82
N LEU A 69 -2.57 3.91 -9.10
CA LEU A 69 -3.86 4.33 -9.66
C LEU A 69 -5.04 3.66 -8.95
N ASN A 70 -4.97 2.35 -8.73
CA ASN A 70 -6.03 1.61 -8.03
C ASN A 70 -6.12 2.02 -6.55
N TYR A 71 -4.99 2.29 -5.92
CA TYR A 71 -4.94 2.73 -4.53
C TYR A 71 -5.47 4.16 -4.35
N ARG A 72 -5.17 5.08 -5.27
CA ARG A 72 -5.73 6.45 -5.29
C ARG A 72 -7.26 6.43 -5.40
N ARG A 73 -7.82 5.66 -6.34
CA ARG A 73 -9.27 5.45 -6.46
C ARG A 73 -9.91 4.91 -5.17
N ARG A 74 -9.19 4.04 -4.45
CA ARG A 74 -9.65 3.55 -3.14
C ARG A 74 -9.67 4.67 -2.09
N CYS A 75 -8.65 5.53 -2.07
CA CYS A 75 -8.59 6.67 -1.15
C CYS A 75 -9.74 7.65 -1.43
N GLU A 76 -10.00 7.96 -2.71
CA GLU A 76 -11.14 8.77 -3.16
C GLU A 76 -12.48 8.16 -2.71
N ARG A 77 -12.71 6.87 -2.99
CA ARG A 77 -13.93 6.17 -2.56
C ARG A 77 -14.14 6.15 -1.04
N LYS A 78 -13.05 6.22 -0.26
CA LYS A 78 -13.10 6.28 1.20
C LYS A 78 -13.13 7.71 1.74
N GLY A 79 -13.02 8.73 0.89
CA GLY A 79 -13.00 10.13 1.26
C GLY A 79 -11.82 10.51 2.16
N VAL A 80 -10.68 9.83 1.99
CA VAL A 80 -9.47 10.04 2.81
C VAL A 80 -8.30 10.49 1.92
N PRO A 81 -7.42 11.39 2.40
CA PRO A 81 -6.22 11.77 1.68
C PRO A 81 -5.36 10.55 1.35
N CYS A 82 -4.83 10.47 0.13
CA CYS A 82 -4.00 9.35 -0.26
C CYS A 82 -2.64 9.41 0.47
N PRO A 83 -2.26 8.35 1.21
CA PRO A 83 -0.95 8.32 1.87
C PRO A 83 0.24 8.44 0.91
N LEU A 84 0.07 8.04 -0.36
CA LEU A 84 1.11 8.12 -1.37
C LEU A 84 1.57 9.56 -1.63
N ASP A 85 0.68 10.55 -1.49
CA ASP A 85 1.05 11.96 -1.71
C ASP A 85 1.96 12.51 -0.59
N LYS A 86 2.10 11.76 0.52
CA LYS A 86 2.97 12.10 1.66
C LYS A 86 4.22 11.22 1.72
N ILE A 87 4.35 10.29 0.78
CA ILE A 87 5.56 9.49 0.60
C ILE A 87 6.27 10.15 -0.56
N GLU A 88 7.44 10.71 -0.29
CA GLU A 88 8.40 11.00 -1.34
C GLU A 88 8.73 9.65 -1.96
N THR A 89 8.02 9.34 -3.04
CA THR A 89 8.35 8.20 -3.88
C THR A 89 9.69 8.57 -4.51
N PRO A 90 10.76 7.77 -4.40
CA PRO A 90 12.02 8.05 -5.08
C PRO A 90 11.84 7.83 -6.59
N ALA A 91 11.03 8.66 -7.24
CA ALA A 91 10.93 8.72 -8.67
C ALA A 91 11.83 9.85 -9.15
N GLY A 92 13.11 9.51 -9.42
CA GLY A 92 14.05 10.42 -10.07
C GLY A 92 15.52 10.23 -9.65
N ALA A 93 16.13 9.11 -10.02
CA ALA A 93 17.57 9.01 -10.27
C ALA A 93 17.78 8.10 -11.48
#